data_AF-A0AA88YFC5-F1
#
_entry.id   AF-A0AA88YFC5-F1
#
_cell.length_a   1.000
_cell.length_b   1.000
_cell.length_c   1.000
_cell.angle_alpha   90.00
_cell.angle_beta   90.00
_cell.angle_gamma   90.00
#
_symmetry.space_group_name_H-M   'P 1'
#
loop_
_entity.id
_entity.type
_entity.pdbx_description
1 polymer ?
#
loop_
_entity_poly.entity_id
_entity_poly.type
_entity_poly.pdbx_seq_one_letter_code
_entity_poly.pdbx_strand_id
1 'polypeptide(L)'
;MDVLSRSHRFSYAAAFGILSNLCFNVIVNQQQAVKYDGPTYFKVFVVLLTMLINGVTYYPLFAALAVQNSLGYFIGTLFAWAFAGVYISNTFICTYNAINFVTLFINEGPIMLCHLYLIFSLPIRFVWSFKRKRKLKFAVDFDSSADLYDSIRNSYQGIHVRKLYAKPPPPPRKPGKQSALGLVNRTITVNSIRYVVWLTGEIMKMIDKGIDYVDYLTILRGYEQEATELLKAAKYSVFCVRGYLVQFLLLTFLASILSAIIQLWPFLDTWIIDKIHAIWPVLLTSFVINIIQLLLAKFIFLQERGEQLAIENRRLFFIMTYFMFFYNIFIGLVSCLFRILKSMILGSLLIPRLDLSVLPRKFQRFDPGFHAFCGFMHVESAHTHPVIMVFISILQAESFNTLKANSEKPSLKSMMGKGIATVNGTYDMVQSKRSRKARWQWLIAYTLIQNPTLCLERKIALAKQKNESIIMSVLQDNYEATPAEEKIDIQI
;
A
#
# COMPACT_ATOMS: atom_id res chain seq x y z
N MET A 1 -3.61 -15.95 10.41
CA MET A 1 -4.28 -15.05 9.44
C MET A 1 -3.32 -14.86 8.29
N ASP A 2 -3.73 -15.15 7.06
CA ASP A 2 -2.92 -14.81 5.90
C ASP A 2 -3.14 -13.33 5.57
N VAL A 3 -2.31 -12.47 6.19
CA VAL A 3 -2.34 -11.00 6.04
C VAL A 3 -2.03 -10.58 4.60
N LEU A 4 -1.32 -11.44 3.86
CA LEU A 4 -0.86 -11.19 2.50
C LEU A 4 -1.92 -11.60 1.46
N SER A 5 -2.80 -12.54 1.78
CA SER A 5 -3.94 -12.87 0.91
C SER A 5 -4.99 -11.76 0.92
N ARG A 6 -5.45 -11.36 -0.28
CA ARG A 6 -6.50 -10.33 -0.42
C ARG A 6 -7.92 -10.86 -0.13
N SER A 7 -8.03 -12.09 0.37
CA SER A 7 -9.30 -12.79 0.56
C SER A 7 -9.97 -12.38 1.89
N HIS A 8 -11.30 -12.22 1.87
CA HIS A 8 -12.12 -12.03 3.09
C HIS A 8 -11.82 -10.78 3.95
N ARG A 9 -11.22 -9.73 3.37
CA ARG A 9 -10.84 -8.46 4.04
C ARG A 9 -11.93 -7.86 4.94
N PHE A 10 -13.18 -7.83 4.48
CA PHE A 10 -14.29 -7.26 5.24
C PHE A 10 -14.60 -8.05 6.52
N SER A 11 -14.43 -9.37 6.53
CA SER A 11 -14.66 -10.17 7.74
C SER A 11 -13.55 -9.98 8.76
N TYR A 12 -12.30 -9.87 8.31
CA TYR A 12 -11.19 -9.50 9.18
C TYR A 12 -11.38 -8.08 9.73
N ALA A 13 -11.77 -7.11 8.89
CA ALA A 13 -12.04 -5.73 9.32
C ALA A 13 -13.16 -5.67 10.37
N ALA A 14 -14.26 -6.38 10.17
CA ALA A 14 -15.36 -6.44 11.15
C ALA A 14 -14.92 -7.09 12.48
N ALA A 15 -14.15 -8.18 12.43
CA ALA A 15 -13.63 -8.84 13.63
C ALA A 15 -12.63 -7.94 14.40
N PHE A 16 -11.75 -7.23 13.69
CA PHE A 16 -10.85 -6.25 14.31
C PHE A 16 -11.61 -5.02 14.85
N GLY A 17 -12.70 -4.60 14.22
CA GLY A 17 -13.57 -3.54 14.74
C GLY A 17 -14.19 -3.90 16.09
N ILE A 18 -14.68 -5.14 16.23
CA ILE A 18 -15.22 -5.66 17.50
C ILE A 18 -14.13 -5.72 18.57
N LEU A 19 -12.96 -6.28 18.23
CA LEU A 19 -11.82 -6.37 19.15
C LEU A 19 -11.35 -4.99 19.61
N SER A 20 -11.31 -4.01 18.71
CA SER A 20 -10.95 -2.63 19.02
C SER A 20 -11.90 -2.00 20.04
N ASN A 21 -13.20 -2.29 19.97
CA ASN A 21 -14.16 -1.79 20.95
C ASN A 21 -13.94 -2.39 22.34
N LEU A 22 -13.64 -3.69 22.41
CA LEU A 22 -13.27 -4.33 23.68
C LEU A 22 -12.00 -3.70 24.28
N CYS A 23 -10.99 -3.43 23.45
CA CYS A 23 -9.80 -2.71 23.90
C CYS A 23 -10.15 -1.31 24.43
N PHE A 24 -11.05 -0.59 23.76
CA PHE A 24 -11.52 0.72 24.22
C PHE A 24 -12.22 0.63 25.59
N ASN A 25 -13.13 -0.34 25.77
CA ASN A 25 -13.84 -0.55 27.04
C ASN A 25 -12.92 -0.98 28.19
N VAL A 26 -11.87 -1.76 27.90
CA VAL A 26 -10.86 -2.14 28.90
C VAL A 26 -10.04 -0.92 29.34
N ILE A 27 -9.64 -0.05 28.41
CA ILE A 27 -8.79 1.12 28.71
C ILE A 27 -9.60 2.24 29.38
N VAL A 28 -10.75 2.59 28.82
CA VAL A 28 -11.53 3.78 29.22
C VAL A 28 -12.51 3.45 30.33
N ASN A 29 -13.28 2.36 30.18
CA ASN A 29 -14.33 1.98 31.13
C ASN A 29 -13.82 1.03 32.25
N GLN A 30 -12.52 0.74 32.27
CA GLN A 30 -11.86 -0.18 33.22
C GLN A 30 -12.60 -1.52 33.38
N GLN A 31 -13.22 -2.03 32.31
CA GLN A 31 -13.88 -3.33 32.32
C GLN A 31 -12.82 -4.44 32.29
N GLN A 32 -12.41 -4.89 33.48
CA GLN A 32 -11.41 -5.93 33.64
C GLN A 32 -12.06 -7.31 33.59
N ALA A 33 -11.41 -8.28 32.94
CA ALA A 33 -11.86 -9.68 32.95
C ALA A 33 -11.72 -10.30 34.37
N VAL A 34 -10.74 -9.82 35.14
CA VAL A 34 -10.48 -10.23 36.52
C VAL A 34 -10.69 -9.02 37.42
N LYS A 35 -11.66 -9.09 38.34
CA LYS A 35 -11.85 -8.04 39.35
C LYS A 35 -10.67 -8.04 40.31
N TYR A 36 -9.94 -6.93 40.36
CA TYR A 36 -8.78 -6.77 41.23
C TYR A 36 -8.89 -5.46 42.01
N ASP A 37 -9.09 -5.57 43.32
CA ASP A 37 -9.27 -4.45 44.24
C ASP A 37 -7.98 -4.03 44.96
N GLY A 38 -6.82 -4.49 44.48
CA GLY A 38 -5.51 -4.17 45.08
C GLY A 38 -4.90 -2.84 44.61
N PRO A 39 -3.60 -2.62 44.88
CA PRO A 39 -2.91 -1.37 44.61
C PRO A 39 -2.82 -0.99 43.13
N THR A 40 -2.78 0.32 42.86
CA THR A 40 -2.92 0.93 41.52
C THR A 40 -1.86 0.49 40.51
N TYR A 41 -0.62 0.20 40.95
CA TYR A 41 0.45 -0.25 40.05
C TYR A 41 0.15 -1.62 39.43
N PHE A 42 -0.52 -2.52 40.18
CA PHE A 42 -0.86 -3.84 39.69
C PHE A 42 -2.10 -3.81 38.77
N LYS A 43 -2.95 -2.79 38.88
CA LYS A 43 -4.09 -2.60 37.95
C LYS A 43 -3.63 -2.49 36.49
N VAL A 44 -2.48 -1.89 36.22
CA VAL A 44 -1.90 -1.82 34.86
C VAL A 44 -1.57 -3.22 34.34
N PHE A 45 -1.00 -4.08 35.18
CA PHE A 45 -0.71 -5.47 34.82
C PHE A 45 -1.98 -6.27 34.56
N VAL A 46 -3.02 -6.09 35.38
CA VAL A 46 -4.34 -6.73 35.19
C VAL A 46 -5.00 -6.28 33.88
N VAL A 47 -4.85 -5.00 33.51
CA VAL A 47 -5.32 -4.47 32.22
C VAL A 47 -4.57 -5.12 31.05
N LEU A 48 -3.24 -5.22 31.11
CA LEU A 48 -2.44 -5.90 30.08
C LEU A 48 -2.81 -7.38 29.95
N LEU A 49 -2.99 -8.07 31.08
CA LEU A 49 -3.43 -9.46 31.10
C LEU A 49 -4.84 -9.61 30.50
N THR A 50 -5.76 -8.70 30.83
CA THR A 50 -7.12 -8.67 30.25
C THR A 50 -7.07 -8.49 28.72
N MET A 51 -6.18 -7.63 28.21
CA MET A 51 -6.00 -7.47 26.76
C MET A 51 -5.50 -8.77 26.10
N LEU A 52 -4.59 -9.49 26.74
CA LEU A 52 -4.09 -10.77 26.25
C LEU A 52 -5.19 -11.84 26.24
N ILE A 53 -5.96 -11.93 27.34
CA ILE A 53 -7.10 -12.86 27.45
C ILE A 53 -8.13 -12.58 26.36
N ASN A 54 -8.45 -11.31 26.09
CA ASN A 54 -9.37 -10.93 25.01
C ASN A 54 -8.83 -11.33 23.63
N GLY A 55 -7.52 -11.17 23.39
CA GLY A 55 -6.87 -11.64 22.16
C GLY A 55 -6.99 -13.15 21.97
N VAL A 56 -6.76 -13.93 23.03
CA VAL A 56 -6.89 -15.41 23.01
C VAL A 56 -8.35 -15.84 22.84
N THR A 57 -9.29 -15.15 23.48
CA THR A 57 -10.73 -15.45 23.40
C THR A 57 -11.28 -15.29 21.98
N TYR A 58 -10.82 -14.27 21.24
CA TYR A 58 -11.24 -14.03 19.86
C TYR A 58 -10.41 -14.81 18.83
N TYR A 59 -9.32 -15.48 19.23
CA TYR A 59 -8.46 -16.25 18.33
C TYR A 59 -9.20 -17.34 17.53
N PRO A 60 -10.12 -18.14 18.10
CA PRO A 60 -10.86 -19.16 17.34
C PRO A 60 -11.64 -18.60 16.16
N LEU A 61 -12.19 -17.37 16.28
CA LEU A 61 -12.87 -16.68 15.18
C LEU A 61 -11.91 -16.35 14.02
N PHE A 62 -10.71 -15.86 14.35
CA PHE A 62 -9.69 -15.57 13.33
C PHE A 62 -9.09 -16.84 12.72
N ALA A 63 -8.91 -17.90 13.52
CA ALA A 63 -8.48 -19.20 13.02
C ALA A 63 -9.50 -19.81 12.06
N ALA A 64 -10.80 -19.74 12.40
CA ALA A 64 -11.91 -20.15 11.54
C ALA A 64 -11.91 -19.43 10.17
N LEU A 65 -11.64 -18.12 10.16
CA LEU A 65 -11.51 -17.32 8.93
C LEU A 65 -10.26 -17.68 8.11
N ALA A 66 -9.17 -18.07 8.76
CA ALA A 66 -7.91 -18.40 8.09
C ALA A 66 -7.94 -19.77 7.40
N VAL A 67 -8.59 -20.77 8.00
CA VAL A 67 -8.60 -22.15 7.49
C VAL A 67 -9.48 -22.33 6.23
N GLN A 68 -10.42 -21.42 5.97
CA GLN A 68 -11.32 -21.40 4.79
C GLN A 68 -12.07 -22.72 4.50
N ASN A 69 -12.16 -23.63 5.48
CA ASN A 69 -12.87 -24.90 5.37
C ASN A 69 -14.31 -24.79 5.87
N SER A 70 -15.15 -25.73 5.44
CA SER A 70 -16.55 -25.85 5.90
C SER A 70 -16.65 -25.94 7.42
N LEU A 71 -15.80 -26.74 8.07
CA LEU A 71 -15.73 -26.83 9.53
C LEU A 71 -15.28 -25.52 10.17
N GLY A 72 -14.32 -24.82 9.55
CA GLY A 72 -13.87 -23.50 9.99
C GLY A 72 -15.02 -22.49 10.00
N TYR A 73 -15.77 -22.38 8.90
CA TYR A 73 -16.93 -21.48 8.83
C TYR A 73 -18.04 -21.86 9.81
N PHE A 74 -18.25 -23.15 10.10
CA PHE A 74 -19.22 -23.59 11.11
C PHE A 74 -18.84 -23.12 12.51
N ILE A 75 -17.61 -23.43 12.95
CA ILE A 75 -17.08 -23.01 14.25
C ILE A 75 -17.09 -21.48 14.35
N GLY A 76 -16.66 -20.78 13.30
CA GLY A 76 -16.68 -19.32 13.24
C GLY A 76 -18.10 -18.73 13.35
N THR A 77 -19.10 -19.38 12.76
CA THR A 77 -20.50 -18.95 12.87
C THR A 77 -21.03 -19.09 14.29
N LEU A 78 -20.75 -20.21 14.96
CA LEU A 78 -21.13 -20.43 16.36
C LEU A 78 -20.52 -19.37 17.28
N PHE A 79 -19.22 -19.10 17.15
CA PHE A 79 -18.53 -18.06 17.93
C PHE A 79 -19.08 -16.66 17.64
N ALA A 80 -19.33 -16.33 16.36
CA ALA A 80 -19.89 -15.03 15.99
C ALA A 80 -21.30 -14.81 16.56
N TRP A 81 -22.14 -15.83 16.56
CA TRP A 81 -23.48 -15.77 17.14
C TRP A 81 -23.44 -15.69 18.67
N ALA A 82 -22.57 -16.46 19.33
CA ALA A 82 -22.40 -16.40 20.78
C ALA A 82 -21.95 -15.00 21.22
N PHE A 83 -20.90 -14.45 20.62
CA PHE A 83 -20.41 -13.11 20.97
C PHE A 83 -21.41 -12.01 20.63
N ALA A 84 -22.10 -12.10 19.48
CA ALA A 84 -23.15 -11.16 19.16
C ALA A 84 -24.32 -11.24 20.14
N GLY A 85 -24.72 -12.45 20.56
CA GLY A 85 -25.78 -12.66 21.53
C GLY A 85 -25.47 -12.05 22.90
N VAL A 86 -24.25 -12.27 23.42
CA VAL A 86 -23.80 -11.65 24.68
C VAL A 86 -23.74 -10.13 24.55
N TYR A 87 -23.21 -9.61 23.45
CA TYR A 87 -23.13 -8.16 23.25
C TYR A 87 -24.52 -7.51 23.14
N ILE A 88 -25.40 -8.08 22.32
CA ILE A 88 -26.78 -7.58 22.13
C ILE A 88 -27.57 -7.66 23.44
N SER A 89 -27.47 -8.75 24.19
CA SER A 89 -28.18 -8.90 25.48
C SER A 89 -27.71 -7.88 26.51
N ASN A 90 -26.40 -7.66 26.65
CA ASN A 90 -25.87 -6.63 27.54
C ASN A 90 -26.34 -5.23 27.13
N THR A 91 -26.34 -4.91 25.83
CA THR A 91 -26.82 -3.62 25.34
C THR A 91 -28.31 -3.42 25.62
N PHE A 92 -29.15 -4.44 25.39
CA PHE A 92 -30.59 -4.36 25.67
C PHE A 92 -30.91 -4.21 27.17
N ILE A 93 -30.19 -4.92 28.05
CA ILE A 93 -30.35 -4.79 29.50
C ILE A 93 -29.98 -3.37 29.95
N CYS A 94 -28.90 -2.80 29.41
CA CYS A 94 -28.49 -1.44 29.74
C CYS A 94 -29.42 -0.35 29.15
N THR A 95 -30.03 -0.57 27.97
CA THR A 95 -30.96 0.40 27.37
C THR A 95 -32.22 0.65 28.18
N TYR A 96 -32.64 -0.31 29.01
CA TYR A 96 -33.82 -0.16 29.86
C TYR A 96 -33.68 0.97 30.89
N ASN A 97 -32.43 1.35 31.24
CA ASN A 97 -32.13 2.34 32.27
C ASN A 97 -31.69 3.72 31.72
N ALA A 98 -31.53 3.90 30.40
CA ALA A 98 -30.96 5.12 29.81
C ALA A 98 -31.93 5.83 28.83
N ILE A 99 -32.06 7.15 28.97
CA ILE A 99 -33.14 7.95 28.37
C ILE A 99 -32.95 8.31 26.88
N ASN A 100 -31.79 8.05 26.24
CA ASN A 100 -31.54 8.54 24.86
C ASN A 100 -31.15 7.44 23.87
N PHE A 101 -32.14 6.97 23.09
CA PHE A 101 -31.96 6.06 21.95
C PHE A 101 -30.93 6.56 20.92
N VAL A 102 -30.85 7.88 20.73
CA VAL A 102 -29.92 8.53 19.78
C VAL A 102 -28.46 8.33 20.21
N THR A 103 -28.15 8.45 21.50
CA THR A 103 -26.78 8.30 22.02
C THR A 103 -26.32 6.84 21.93
N LEU A 104 -27.24 5.89 22.13
CA LEU A 104 -26.95 4.46 21.94
C LEU A 104 -26.59 4.14 20.49
N PHE A 105 -27.38 4.64 19.53
CA PHE A 105 -27.14 4.40 18.11
C PHE A 105 -25.82 5.00 17.61
N ILE A 106 -25.44 6.17 18.10
CA ILE A 106 -24.20 6.84 17.69
C ILE A 106 -22.97 6.12 18.27
N ASN A 107 -23.02 5.69 19.53
CA ASN A 107 -21.87 5.06 20.18
C ASN A 107 -21.71 3.58 19.81
N GLU A 108 -22.80 2.81 19.83
CA GLU A 108 -22.74 1.35 19.67
C GLU A 108 -23.07 0.89 18.23
N GLY A 109 -23.62 1.76 17.38
CA GLY A 109 -24.05 1.45 16.02
C GLY A 109 -22.97 0.83 15.12
N PRO A 110 -21.74 1.39 15.04
CA PRO A 110 -20.67 0.82 14.21
C PRO A 110 -20.30 -0.62 14.60
N ILE A 111 -20.34 -0.91 15.91
CA ILE A 111 -19.99 -2.23 16.46
C ILE A 111 -21.12 -3.22 16.21
N MET A 112 -22.38 -2.79 16.38
CA MET A 112 -23.55 -3.59 16.01
C MET A 112 -23.51 -3.97 14.52
N LEU A 113 -23.14 -3.05 13.63
CA LEU A 113 -22.97 -3.34 12.21
C LEU A 113 -21.88 -4.38 11.95
N CYS A 114 -20.76 -4.34 12.69
CA CYS A 114 -19.71 -5.35 12.58
C CYS A 114 -20.19 -6.74 13.02
N HIS A 115 -20.92 -6.83 14.14
CA HIS A 115 -21.53 -8.07 14.60
C HIS A 115 -22.58 -8.60 13.61
N LEU A 116 -23.48 -7.74 13.13
CA LEU A 116 -24.48 -8.11 12.12
C LEU A 116 -23.83 -8.63 10.84
N TYR A 117 -22.78 -7.95 10.36
CA TYR A 117 -22.03 -8.40 9.20
C TYR A 117 -21.46 -9.82 9.39
N LEU A 118 -20.89 -10.14 10.56
CA LEU A 118 -20.37 -11.48 10.85
C LEU A 118 -21.49 -12.53 10.99
N ILE A 119 -22.60 -12.18 11.64
CA ILE A 119 -23.78 -13.04 11.81
C ILE A 119 -24.31 -13.52 10.46
N PHE A 120 -24.36 -12.64 9.45
CA PHE A 120 -24.85 -13.02 8.12
C PHE A 120 -23.75 -13.58 7.22
N SER A 121 -22.56 -12.96 7.19
CA SER A 121 -21.53 -13.30 6.20
C SER A 121 -20.91 -14.69 6.41
N LEU A 122 -20.73 -15.14 7.65
CA LEU A 122 -20.13 -16.44 7.96
C LEU A 122 -21.04 -17.62 7.57
N PRO A 123 -22.34 -17.66 7.92
CA PRO A 123 -23.22 -18.73 7.48
C PRO A 123 -23.47 -18.73 5.97
N ILE A 124 -23.56 -17.57 5.33
CA ILE A 124 -23.63 -17.50 3.85
C ILE A 124 -22.40 -18.19 3.24
N ARG A 125 -21.21 -17.93 3.80
CA ARG A 125 -19.97 -18.57 3.34
C ARG A 125 -19.89 -20.04 3.69
N PHE A 126 -20.45 -20.48 4.81
CA PHE A 126 -20.60 -21.90 5.12
C PHE A 126 -21.41 -22.61 4.04
N VAL A 127 -22.58 -22.06 3.68
CA VAL A 127 -23.44 -22.60 2.61
C VAL A 127 -22.72 -22.57 1.25
N TRP A 128 -22.03 -21.48 0.93
CA TRP A 128 -21.23 -21.37 -0.29
C TRP A 128 -20.03 -22.31 -0.30
N SER A 129 -19.42 -22.61 0.86
CA SER A 129 -18.32 -23.57 0.97
C SER A 129 -18.80 -24.97 0.60
N PHE A 130 -20.04 -25.35 0.94
CA PHE A 130 -20.64 -26.60 0.47
C PHE A 130 -20.95 -26.61 -1.02
N LYS A 131 -21.48 -25.51 -1.57
CA LYS A 131 -21.69 -25.38 -3.03
C LYS A 131 -20.37 -25.39 -3.80
N ARG A 132 -19.34 -24.72 -3.26
CA ARG A 132 -17.99 -24.67 -3.82
C ARG A 132 -17.28 -26.00 -3.67
N LYS A 133 -17.40 -26.73 -2.55
CA LYS A 133 -16.90 -28.11 -2.43
C LYS A 133 -17.62 -29.06 -3.37
N ARG A 134 -18.91 -28.87 -3.65
CA ARG A 134 -19.62 -29.65 -4.69
C ARG A 134 -19.08 -29.33 -6.08
N LYS A 135 -18.95 -28.05 -6.44
CA LYS A 135 -18.33 -27.61 -7.70
C LYS A 135 -16.87 -28.00 -7.83
N LEU A 136 -16.11 -27.91 -6.75
CA LEU A 136 -14.71 -28.23 -6.65
C LEU A 136 -14.52 -29.75 -6.57
N LYS A 137 -15.40 -30.57 -6.00
CA LYS A 137 -15.35 -32.04 -6.19
C LYS A 137 -15.67 -32.42 -7.64
N PHE A 138 -16.60 -31.71 -8.27
CA PHE A 138 -16.88 -31.82 -9.70
C PHE A 138 -15.80 -31.16 -10.60
N ALA A 139 -14.83 -30.42 -10.04
CA ALA A 139 -13.75 -29.72 -10.76
C ALA A 139 -12.33 -30.04 -10.24
N VAL A 140 -12.19 -30.88 -9.21
CA VAL A 140 -10.94 -31.48 -8.69
C VAL A 140 -10.71 -32.83 -9.35
N ASP A 141 -11.61 -33.24 -10.22
CA ASP A 141 -11.18 -33.66 -11.54
C ASP A 141 -10.77 -32.39 -12.32
N PHE A 142 -9.61 -31.81 -11.99
CA PHE A 142 -8.91 -30.95 -12.96
C PHE A 142 -8.40 -31.90 -14.04
N ASP A 143 -9.32 -32.34 -14.90
CA ASP A 143 -9.04 -33.30 -15.95
C ASP A 143 -8.09 -32.70 -17.00
N SER A 144 -7.98 -31.37 -17.04
CA SER A 144 -7.19 -30.65 -18.02
C SER A 144 -6.38 -29.49 -17.44
N SER A 145 -5.11 -29.42 -17.85
CA SER A 145 -4.22 -28.27 -17.72
C SER A 145 -4.84 -26.93 -18.15
N ALA A 146 -5.79 -26.97 -19.09
CA ALA A 146 -6.42 -25.79 -19.69
C ALA A 146 -7.27 -24.99 -18.68
N ASP A 147 -7.94 -25.68 -17.75
CA ASP A 147 -8.81 -25.02 -16.77
C ASP A 147 -8.00 -24.22 -15.74
N LEU A 148 -6.77 -24.69 -15.44
CA LEU A 148 -5.86 -24.01 -14.53
C LEU A 148 -5.30 -22.75 -15.18
N TYR A 149 -4.94 -22.82 -16.47
CA TYR A 149 -4.53 -21.66 -17.25
C TYR A 149 -5.65 -20.61 -17.36
N ASP A 150 -6.90 -21.03 -17.55
CA ASP A 150 -8.02 -20.11 -17.63
C ASP A 150 -8.33 -19.46 -16.26
N SER A 151 -8.17 -20.21 -15.16
CA SER A 151 -8.23 -19.67 -13.81
C SER A 151 -7.16 -18.60 -13.55
N ILE A 152 -5.91 -18.88 -13.94
CA ILE A 152 -4.79 -17.93 -13.85
C ILE A 152 -5.09 -16.68 -14.69
N ARG A 153 -5.59 -16.86 -15.92
CA ARG A 153 -5.91 -15.77 -16.86
C ARG A 153 -6.99 -14.84 -16.33
N ASN A 154 -8.01 -15.39 -15.68
CA ASN A 154 -9.14 -14.65 -15.13
C ASN A 154 -8.84 -14.07 -13.73
N SER A 155 -7.72 -14.45 -13.11
CA SER A 155 -7.28 -13.87 -11.85
C SER A 155 -6.85 -12.40 -12.02
N TYR A 156 -6.96 -11.61 -10.94
CA TYR A 156 -6.48 -10.23 -10.92
C TYR A 156 -5.00 -10.12 -11.32
N GLN A 157 -4.18 -11.05 -10.84
CA GLN A 157 -2.74 -11.10 -11.14
C GLN A 157 -2.50 -11.38 -12.63
N GLY A 158 -3.24 -12.32 -13.23
CA GLY A 158 -3.17 -12.63 -14.66
C GLY A 158 -3.60 -11.46 -15.55
N ILE A 159 -4.67 -10.76 -15.17
CA ILE A 159 -5.13 -9.54 -15.86
C ILE A 159 -4.04 -8.45 -15.79
N HIS A 160 -3.37 -8.29 -14.65
CA HIS A 160 -2.29 -7.33 -14.48
C HIS A 160 -1.10 -7.63 -15.41
N VAL A 161 -0.61 -8.88 -15.41
CA VAL A 161 0.48 -9.31 -16.29
C VAL A 161 0.12 -9.12 -17.77
N ARG A 162 -1.11 -9.45 -18.16
CA ARG A 162 -1.60 -9.24 -19.54
C ARG A 162 -1.58 -7.77 -19.95
N LYS A 163 -1.87 -6.85 -19.01
CA LYS A 163 -1.78 -5.40 -19.26
C LYS A 163 -0.32 -4.95 -19.46
N LEU A 164 0.64 -5.56 -18.77
CA LEU A 164 2.07 -5.25 -18.95
C LEU A 164 2.57 -5.62 -20.36
N TYR A 165 2.10 -6.74 -20.90
CA TYR A 165 2.44 -7.17 -22.27
C TYR A 165 1.56 -6.53 -23.36
N ALA A 166 0.57 -5.70 -22.99
CA ALA A 166 -0.25 -5.00 -23.97
C ALA A 166 0.52 -3.82 -24.57
N LYS A 167 0.34 -3.57 -25.88
CA LYS A 167 0.92 -2.39 -26.53
C LYS A 167 0.42 -1.11 -25.83
N PRO A 168 1.30 -0.13 -25.54
CA PRO A 168 0.86 1.12 -24.95
C PRO A 168 -0.17 1.79 -25.87
N PRO A 169 -1.25 2.37 -25.32
CA PRO A 169 -2.20 3.12 -26.13
C PRO A 169 -1.46 4.27 -26.84
N PRO A 170 -1.91 4.67 -28.05
CA PRO A 170 -1.32 5.79 -28.74
C PRO A 170 -1.33 7.03 -27.82
N PRO A 171 -0.29 7.88 -27.87
CA PRO A 171 -0.23 9.06 -27.03
C PRO A 171 -1.48 9.91 -27.24
N PRO A 172 -2.05 10.51 -26.17
CA PRO A 172 -3.22 11.36 -26.31
C PRO A 172 -2.92 12.46 -27.33
N ARG A 173 -3.81 12.66 -28.31
CA ARG A 173 -3.70 13.78 -29.27
C ARG A 173 -3.56 15.07 -28.46
N LYS A 174 -2.49 15.84 -28.73
CA LYS A 174 -2.32 17.19 -28.17
C LYS A 174 -3.62 17.96 -28.43
N PRO A 175 -4.24 18.61 -27.42
CA PRO A 175 -5.46 19.36 -27.65
C PRO A 175 -5.14 20.47 -28.67
N GLY A 176 -5.74 20.37 -29.86
CA GLY A 176 -5.72 21.45 -30.84
C GLY A 176 -6.38 22.69 -30.23
N LYS A 177 -5.90 23.89 -30.62
CA LYS A 177 -6.43 25.18 -30.18
C LYS A 177 -7.96 25.23 -30.34
N GLN A 178 -8.69 24.91 -29.28
CA GLN A 178 -10.14 25.11 -29.20
C GLN A 178 -10.42 26.35 -28.36
N SER A 179 -11.37 27.15 -28.83
CA SER A 179 -11.75 28.48 -28.33
C SER A 179 -11.92 28.52 -26.81
N ALA A 180 -11.31 29.55 -26.20
CA ALA A 180 -11.17 29.76 -24.76
C ALA A 180 -12.51 29.84 -23.99
N LEU A 181 -13.63 30.16 -24.65
CA LEU A 181 -14.92 30.32 -23.97
C LEU A 181 -15.58 29.00 -23.56
N GLY A 182 -15.30 27.89 -24.26
CA GLY A 182 -15.86 26.58 -23.94
C GLY A 182 -15.12 25.84 -22.80
N LEU A 183 -13.90 26.27 -22.47
CA LEU A 183 -13.08 25.63 -21.43
C LEU A 183 -13.47 26.08 -20.02
N VAL A 184 -13.93 27.31 -19.82
CA VAL A 184 -14.13 27.87 -18.47
C VAL A 184 -15.28 27.17 -17.73
N ASN A 185 -16.40 26.86 -18.40
CA ASN A 185 -17.55 26.23 -17.74
C ASN A 185 -17.42 24.70 -17.52
N ARG A 186 -16.52 24.01 -18.23
CA ARG A 186 -16.33 22.55 -18.10
C ARG A 186 -15.10 22.17 -17.26
N THR A 187 -14.21 23.14 -16.97
CA THR A 187 -12.91 22.88 -16.32
C THR A 187 -12.94 23.03 -14.79
N ILE A 188 -13.91 23.74 -14.21
CA ILE A 188 -13.84 24.11 -12.77
C ILE A 188 -14.35 23.01 -11.82
N THR A 189 -15.29 22.14 -12.23
CA THR A 189 -15.91 21.15 -11.31
C THR A 189 -15.51 19.70 -11.53
N VAL A 190 -15.25 19.26 -12.76
CA VAL A 190 -14.98 17.83 -13.06
C VAL A 190 -13.48 17.55 -13.26
N ASN A 191 -12.72 18.55 -13.70
CA ASN A 191 -11.29 18.39 -13.95
C ASN A 191 -10.44 18.55 -12.69
N SER A 192 -10.87 19.27 -11.65
CA SER A 192 -10.12 19.37 -10.40
C SER A 192 -9.97 18.01 -9.70
N ILE A 193 -11.02 17.20 -9.62
CA ILE A 193 -10.94 15.85 -9.02
C ILE A 193 -10.14 14.88 -9.91
N ARG A 194 -10.35 14.91 -11.23
CA ARG A 194 -9.59 14.07 -12.16
C ARG A 194 -8.12 14.47 -12.25
N TYR A 195 -7.81 15.75 -12.18
CA TYR A 195 -6.46 16.27 -12.17
C TYR A 195 -5.80 15.98 -10.84
N VAL A 196 -6.51 16.07 -9.71
CA VAL A 196 -5.98 15.64 -8.40
C VAL A 196 -5.72 14.13 -8.38
N VAL A 197 -6.60 13.29 -8.93
CA VAL A 197 -6.39 11.82 -9.02
C VAL A 197 -5.29 11.44 -10.01
N TRP A 198 -5.19 12.16 -11.14
CA TRP A 198 -4.12 11.96 -12.12
C TRP A 198 -2.78 12.47 -11.60
N LEU A 199 -2.77 13.63 -10.92
CA LEU A 199 -1.60 14.21 -10.30
C LEU A 199 -1.15 13.37 -9.10
N THR A 200 -2.05 12.80 -8.28
CA THR A 200 -1.67 11.83 -7.24
C THR A 200 -1.16 10.53 -7.86
N GLY A 201 -1.72 10.08 -8.99
CA GLY A 201 -1.23 8.91 -9.73
C GLY A 201 0.15 9.11 -10.36
N GLU A 202 0.42 10.27 -10.96
CA GLU A 202 1.72 10.61 -11.53
C GLU A 202 2.75 11.03 -10.48
N ILE A 203 2.34 11.70 -9.40
CA ILE A 203 3.20 11.91 -8.22
C ILE A 203 3.54 10.55 -7.62
N MET A 204 2.62 9.58 -7.53
CA MET A 204 2.93 8.23 -7.04
C MET A 204 3.95 7.54 -7.96
N LYS A 205 3.82 7.63 -9.29
CA LYS A 205 4.79 7.08 -10.25
C LYS A 205 6.14 7.81 -10.25
N MET A 206 6.15 9.12 -10.02
CA MET A 206 7.39 9.91 -9.88
C MET A 206 8.05 9.70 -8.51
N ILE A 207 7.26 9.43 -7.48
CA ILE A 207 7.74 8.97 -6.16
C ILE A 207 8.32 7.57 -6.31
N ASP A 208 7.66 6.65 -7.03
CA ASP A 208 8.20 5.32 -7.40
C ASP A 208 9.60 5.45 -8.07
N LYS A 209 9.72 6.32 -9.08
CA LYS A 209 10.99 6.58 -9.77
C LYS A 209 12.02 7.38 -8.96
N GLY A 210 11.58 8.15 -7.95
CA GLY A 210 12.44 8.95 -7.07
C GLY A 210 12.91 8.18 -5.84
N ILE A 211 12.13 7.15 -5.44
CA ILE A 211 12.44 6.18 -4.39
C ILE A 211 13.59 5.27 -4.82
N ASP A 212 13.72 4.97 -6.11
CA ASP A 212 14.78 4.12 -6.67
C ASP A 212 16.21 4.50 -6.20
N TYR A 213 16.52 5.78 -5.96
CA TYR A 213 17.89 6.18 -5.57
C TYR A 213 18.18 6.10 -4.07
N VAL A 214 17.15 6.15 -3.21
CA VAL A 214 17.29 6.01 -1.74
C VAL A 214 17.09 4.55 -1.32
N ASP A 215 16.34 3.77 -2.09
CA ASP A 215 16.11 2.34 -1.84
C ASP A 215 17.32 1.45 -2.12
N TYR A 216 18.16 1.74 -3.12
CA TYR A 216 19.33 0.91 -3.43
C TYR A 216 20.34 0.77 -2.27
N LEU A 217 20.46 1.79 -1.41
CA LEU A 217 21.29 1.75 -0.20
C LEU A 217 20.59 1.08 1.00
N THR A 218 19.26 0.94 0.94
CA THR A 218 18.43 0.33 1.98
C THR A 218 18.28 -1.19 1.76
N ILE A 219 18.27 -1.63 0.49
CA ILE A 219 18.22 -3.04 0.05
C ILE A 219 19.38 -3.88 0.58
N LEU A 220 20.55 -3.29 0.91
CA LEU A 220 21.72 -4.03 1.39
C LEU A 220 21.78 -4.22 2.93
N ARG A 221 20.87 -3.64 3.72
CA ARG A 221 20.99 -3.64 5.21
C ARG A 221 19.77 -4.18 5.99
N GLY A 222 18.70 -4.63 5.33
CA GLY A 222 17.36 -4.66 5.96
C GLY A 222 16.71 -6.00 6.33
N TYR A 223 17.29 -7.17 6.06
CA TYR A 223 16.55 -8.45 6.20
C TYR A 223 16.06 -8.78 7.64
N GLU A 224 16.76 -8.35 8.69
CA GLU A 224 16.30 -8.54 10.09
C GLU A 224 15.21 -7.54 10.52
N GLN A 225 15.13 -6.37 9.88
CA GLN A 225 14.20 -5.33 10.30
C GLN A 225 12.77 -5.56 9.76
N GLU A 226 12.63 -6.23 8.62
CA GLU A 226 11.34 -6.43 7.92
C GLU A 226 10.27 -7.13 8.77
N ALA A 227 10.62 -8.16 9.55
CA ALA A 227 9.67 -8.84 10.44
C ALA A 227 9.20 -7.94 11.59
N THR A 228 10.09 -7.09 12.12
CA THR A 228 9.72 -6.11 13.14
C THR A 228 8.83 -4.99 12.57
N GLU A 229 9.03 -4.61 11.30
CA GLU A 229 8.19 -3.62 10.61
C GLU A 229 6.78 -4.16 10.33
N LEU A 230 6.63 -5.44 9.97
CA LEU A 230 5.31 -6.10 9.90
C LEU A 230 4.60 -6.12 11.26
N LEU A 231 5.33 -6.36 12.36
CA LEU A 231 4.74 -6.28 13.70
C LEU A 231 4.35 -4.84 14.05
N LYS A 232 5.11 -3.85 13.57
CA LYS A 232 4.78 -2.42 13.67
C LYS A 232 3.61 -2.01 12.77
N ALA A 233 3.25 -2.80 11.76
CA ALA A 233 2.07 -2.51 10.94
C ALA A 233 0.76 -2.53 11.76
N ALA A 234 0.68 -3.36 12.80
CA ALA A 234 -0.43 -3.29 13.75
C ALA A 234 -0.49 -1.95 14.50
N LYS A 235 0.62 -1.20 14.60
CA LYS A 235 0.67 0.14 15.19
C LYS A 235 0.11 1.22 14.27
N TYR A 236 -0.14 0.95 12.98
CA TYR A 236 -0.71 1.96 12.07
C TYR A 236 -2.04 2.51 12.55
N SER A 237 -2.90 1.63 13.08
CA SER A 237 -4.20 2.03 13.64
C SER A 237 -4.03 3.04 14.78
N VAL A 238 -3.02 2.86 15.62
CA VAL A 238 -2.71 3.75 16.75
C VAL A 238 -2.23 5.11 16.25
N PHE A 239 -1.40 5.16 15.20
CA PHE A 239 -0.99 6.44 14.61
C PHE A 239 -2.15 7.19 13.98
N CYS A 240 -3.05 6.50 13.26
CA CYS A 240 -4.26 7.11 12.71
C CYS A 240 -5.14 7.68 13.83
N VAL A 241 -5.39 6.91 14.90
CA VAL A 241 -6.20 7.37 16.05
C VAL A 241 -5.58 8.60 16.71
N ARG A 242 -4.26 8.61 16.95
CA ARG A 242 -3.56 9.79 17.48
C ARG A 242 -3.67 10.99 16.54
N GLY A 243 -3.57 10.78 15.23
CA GLY A 243 -3.75 11.83 14.24
C GLY A 243 -5.15 12.42 14.23
N TYR A 244 -6.18 11.58 14.26
CA TYR A 244 -7.57 12.04 14.35
C TYR A 244 -7.86 12.76 15.68
N LEU A 245 -7.26 12.33 16.78
CA LEU A 245 -7.38 13.03 18.06
C LEU A 245 -6.77 14.45 17.98
N VAL A 246 -5.58 14.59 17.41
CA VAL A 246 -4.95 15.91 17.20
C VAL A 246 -5.81 16.77 16.29
N GLN A 247 -6.34 16.21 15.20
CA GLN A 247 -7.21 16.93 14.28
C GLN A 247 -8.52 17.36 14.96
N PHE A 248 -9.13 16.49 15.78
CA PHE A 248 -10.33 16.81 16.56
C PHE A 248 -10.06 17.95 17.54
N LEU A 249 -8.98 17.87 18.34
CA LEU A 249 -8.61 18.92 19.28
C LEU A 249 -8.40 20.26 18.56
N LEU A 250 -7.69 20.25 17.42
CA LEU A 250 -7.47 21.46 16.64
C LEU A 250 -8.77 22.04 16.08
N LEU A 251 -9.67 21.20 15.56
CA LEU A 251 -10.97 21.65 15.07
C LEU A 251 -11.84 22.22 16.19
N THR A 252 -11.85 21.59 17.38
CA THR A 252 -12.57 22.13 18.54
C THR A 252 -11.99 23.46 18.99
N PHE A 253 -10.66 23.62 18.96
CA PHE A 253 -10.00 24.87 19.26
C PHE A 253 -10.38 25.97 18.26
N LEU A 254 -10.32 25.67 16.95
CA LEU A 254 -10.76 26.61 15.90
C LEU A 254 -12.24 26.97 16.02
N ALA A 255 -13.09 26.00 16.32
CA ALA A 255 -14.52 26.22 16.55
C ALA A 255 -14.77 27.12 17.77
N SER A 256 -14.01 26.93 18.86
CA SER A 256 -14.10 27.78 20.05
C SER A 256 -13.65 29.21 19.76
N ILE A 257 -12.60 29.39 18.97
CA ILE A 257 -12.14 30.71 18.50
C ILE A 257 -13.23 31.36 17.64
N LEU A 258 -13.80 30.63 16.69
CA LEU A 258 -14.85 31.14 15.82
C LEU A 258 -16.09 31.56 16.63
N SER A 259 -16.49 30.74 17.61
CA SER A 259 -17.58 31.05 18.53
C SER A 259 -17.29 32.33 19.34
N ALA A 260 -16.08 32.49 19.84
CA ALA A 260 -15.67 33.69 20.58
C ALA A 260 -15.66 34.94 19.67
N ILE A 261 -15.19 34.81 18.42
CA ILE A 261 -15.23 35.90 17.43
C ILE A 261 -16.67 36.33 17.13
N ILE A 262 -17.59 35.37 16.95
CA ILE A 262 -19.00 35.67 16.70
C ILE A 262 -19.62 36.39 17.90
N GLN A 263 -19.33 35.95 19.12
CA GLN A 263 -19.85 36.57 20.33
C GLN A 263 -19.28 37.99 20.56
N LEU A 264 -18.02 38.21 20.18
CA LEU A 264 -17.34 39.50 20.29
C LEU A 264 -17.51 40.38 19.04
N TRP A 265 -18.25 39.93 18.03
CA TRP A 265 -18.47 40.63 16.75
C TRP A 265 -18.86 42.10 16.90
N PRO A 266 -19.82 42.49 17.76
CA PRO A 266 -20.21 43.91 17.86
C PRO A 266 -19.08 44.83 18.36
N PHE A 267 -18.13 44.30 19.14
CA PHE A 267 -16.95 45.06 19.56
C PHE A 267 -15.84 44.99 18.49
N LEU A 268 -15.68 43.82 17.85
CA LEU A 268 -14.66 43.58 16.84
C LEU A 268 -14.92 44.36 15.54
N ASP A 269 -16.16 44.59 15.14
CA ASP A 269 -16.49 45.21 13.84
C ASP A 269 -15.86 46.61 13.68
N THR A 270 -16.06 47.47 14.68
CA THR A 270 -15.49 48.83 14.69
C THR A 270 -13.96 48.79 14.74
N TRP A 271 -13.37 47.97 15.60
CA TRP A 271 -11.92 47.82 15.71
C TRP A 271 -11.29 47.25 14.43
N ILE A 272 -11.94 46.27 13.78
CA ILE A 272 -11.48 45.66 12.53
C ILE A 272 -11.54 46.69 11.40
N ILE A 273 -12.65 47.41 11.25
CA ILE A 273 -12.81 48.43 10.20
C ILE A 273 -11.74 49.51 10.34
N ASP A 274 -11.50 50.02 11.55
CA ASP A 274 -10.47 51.02 11.82
C ASP A 274 -9.06 50.52 11.46
N LYS A 275 -8.75 49.27 11.81
CA LYS A 275 -7.46 48.66 11.46
C LYS A 275 -7.34 48.32 9.97
N ILE A 276 -8.41 47.88 9.33
CA ILE A 276 -8.45 47.66 7.88
C ILE A 276 -8.16 48.97 7.17
N HIS A 277 -8.81 50.07 7.56
CA HIS A 277 -8.57 51.40 6.99
C HIS A 277 -7.12 51.87 7.13
N ALA A 278 -6.44 51.50 8.22
CA ALA A 278 -5.01 51.78 8.41
C ALA A 278 -4.09 50.86 7.58
N ILE A 279 -4.45 49.59 7.38
CA ILE A 279 -3.56 48.55 6.81
C ILE A 279 -3.71 48.41 5.29
N TRP A 280 -4.89 48.66 4.72
CA TRP A 280 -5.14 48.43 3.28
C TRP A 280 -4.21 49.20 2.33
N PRO A 281 -3.77 50.45 2.59
CA PRO A 281 -2.87 51.15 1.68
C PRO A 281 -1.49 50.49 1.62
N VAL A 282 -1.03 49.92 2.74
CA VAL A 282 0.25 49.20 2.85
C VAL A 282 0.19 47.86 2.10
N LEU A 283 -0.94 47.16 2.17
CA LEU A 283 -1.14 45.93 1.41
C LEU A 283 -1.26 46.21 -0.09
N LEU A 284 -2.00 47.27 -0.47
CA LEU A 284 -2.17 47.66 -1.87
C LEU A 284 -0.85 48.10 -2.51
N THR A 285 -0.08 48.95 -1.83
CA THR A 285 1.26 49.35 -2.29
C THR A 285 2.19 48.14 -2.43
N SER A 286 2.08 47.15 -1.54
CA SER A 286 2.81 45.87 -1.63
C SER A 286 2.44 45.04 -2.83
N PHE A 287 1.16 44.95 -3.12
CA PHE A 287 0.70 44.26 -4.31
C PHE A 287 1.19 44.96 -5.58
N VAL A 288 1.05 46.29 -5.66
CA VAL A 288 1.47 47.09 -6.81
C VAL A 288 2.98 46.99 -7.06
N ILE A 289 3.81 47.11 -6.02
CA ILE A 289 5.26 47.01 -6.18
C ILE A 289 5.69 45.62 -6.65
N ASN A 290 5.07 44.54 -6.16
CA ASN A 290 5.34 43.18 -6.67
C ASN A 290 4.98 43.05 -8.16
N ILE A 291 3.83 43.60 -8.59
CA ILE A 291 3.45 43.61 -10.01
C ILE A 291 4.45 44.43 -10.84
N ILE A 292 4.86 45.61 -10.36
CA ILE A 292 5.87 46.44 -11.03
C ILE A 292 7.19 45.67 -11.15
N GLN A 293 7.66 45.01 -10.10
CA GLN A 293 8.88 44.20 -10.14
C GLN A 293 8.78 43.06 -11.18
N LEU A 294 7.64 42.37 -11.27
CA LEU A 294 7.40 41.35 -12.30
C LEU A 294 7.41 41.93 -13.73
N LEU A 295 6.81 43.10 -13.91
CA LEU A 295 6.79 43.80 -15.20
C LEU A 295 8.19 44.29 -15.59
N LEU A 296 8.92 44.92 -14.68
CA LEU A 296 10.31 45.36 -14.90
C LEU A 296 11.22 44.18 -15.24
N ALA A 297 11.08 43.06 -14.51
CA ALA A 297 11.82 41.83 -14.80
C ALA A 297 11.53 41.32 -16.22
N LYS A 298 10.27 41.24 -16.62
CA LYS A 298 9.86 40.66 -17.90
C LYS A 298 10.14 41.56 -19.11
N PHE A 299 10.00 42.88 -18.97
CA PHE A 299 10.05 43.82 -20.09
C PHE A 299 11.36 44.58 -20.23
N ILE A 300 12.12 44.77 -19.14
CA ILE A 300 13.32 45.64 -19.15
C ILE A 300 14.60 44.86 -18.83
N PHE A 301 14.55 43.88 -17.92
CA PHE A 301 15.77 43.19 -17.49
C PHE A 301 16.07 41.91 -18.25
N LEU A 302 15.05 41.16 -18.67
CA LEU A 302 15.21 39.83 -19.26
C LEU A 302 15.34 39.87 -20.79
N GLN A 303 16.42 39.28 -21.30
CA GLN A 303 16.70 39.20 -22.73
C GLN A 303 15.66 38.35 -23.46
N GLU A 304 15.18 38.83 -24.61
CA GLU A 304 14.18 38.14 -25.46
C GLU A 304 12.93 37.65 -24.68
N ARG A 305 12.52 38.38 -23.62
CA ARG A 305 11.36 38.04 -22.76
C ARG A 305 11.43 36.63 -22.14
N GLY A 306 12.63 36.08 -21.96
CA GLY A 306 12.88 34.83 -21.23
C GLY A 306 13.17 33.59 -22.05
N GLU A 307 13.50 33.74 -23.34
CA GLU A 307 14.02 32.62 -24.13
C GLU A 307 15.44 32.20 -23.69
N GLN A 308 16.22 33.15 -23.16
CA GLN A 308 17.54 32.91 -22.57
C GLN A 308 17.62 33.52 -21.17
N LEU A 309 18.27 32.83 -20.22
CA LEU A 309 18.45 33.32 -18.84
C LEU A 309 19.59 34.37 -18.77
N ALA A 310 19.47 35.43 -19.55
CA ALA A 310 20.45 36.51 -19.65
C ALA A 310 19.81 37.88 -19.33
N ILE A 311 20.58 38.74 -18.64
CA ILE A 311 20.16 40.07 -18.23
C ILE A 311 20.79 41.10 -19.17
N GLU A 312 19.97 41.92 -19.84
CA GLU A 312 20.43 42.95 -20.78
C GLU A 312 21.08 44.13 -20.04
N ASN A 313 20.29 44.91 -19.28
CA ASN A 313 20.77 46.11 -18.59
C ASN A 313 21.18 45.83 -17.14
N ARG A 314 22.36 45.23 -16.97
CA ARG A 314 22.90 44.86 -15.65
C ARG A 314 23.03 46.05 -14.69
N ARG A 315 23.43 47.24 -15.17
CA ARG A 315 23.62 48.43 -14.33
C ARG A 315 22.29 48.92 -13.72
N LEU A 316 21.24 49.02 -14.54
CA LEU A 316 19.91 49.42 -14.08
C LEU A 316 19.32 48.38 -13.13
N PHE A 317 19.54 47.09 -13.40
CA PHE A 317 19.12 46.02 -12.53
C PHE A 317 19.73 46.13 -11.12
N PHE A 318 21.03 46.43 -11.00
CA PHE A 318 21.67 46.61 -9.69
C PHE A 318 21.13 47.83 -8.93
N ILE A 319 20.94 48.97 -9.60
CA ILE A 319 20.37 50.18 -8.97
C ILE A 319 18.94 49.92 -8.48
N MET A 320 18.10 49.30 -9.32
CA MET A 320 16.72 48.99 -8.95
C MET A 320 16.65 47.95 -7.84
N THR A 321 17.52 46.95 -7.85
CA THR A 321 17.61 45.94 -6.77
C THR A 321 17.98 46.60 -5.43
N TYR A 322 18.89 47.58 -5.43
CA TYR A 322 19.26 48.32 -4.22
C TYR A 322 18.08 49.11 -3.64
N PHE A 323 17.34 49.87 -4.45
CA PHE A 323 16.16 50.61 -3.97
C PHE A 323 15.04 49.67 -3.52
N MET A 324 14.81 48.57 -4.24
CA MET A 324 13.77 47.58 -3.91
C MET A 324 14.15 46.69 -2.72
N PHE A 325 15.42 46.65 -2.29
CA PHE A 325 15.89 45.82 -1.18
C PHE A 325 15.12 46.10 0.11
N PHE A 326 14.96 47.37 0.48
CA PHE A 326 14.21 47.76 1.69
C PHE A 326 12.76 47.27 1.63
N TYR A 327 12.14 47.35 0.44
CA TYR A 327 10.78 46.88 0.23
C TYR A 327 10.65 45.35 0.35
N ASN A 328 11.61 44.64 -0.24
CA ASN A 328 11.65 43.18 -0.26
C ASN A 328 11.90 42.59 1.13
N ILE A 329 12.56 43.31 2.05
CA ILE A 329 12.67 42.88 3.46
C ILE A 329 11.29 42.77 4.10
N PHE A 330 10.44 43.80 3.96
CA PHE A 330 9.10 43.80 4.56
C PHE A 330 8.20 42.72 3.95
N ILE A 331 8.18 42.58 2.62
CA ILE A 331 7.44 41.48 1.96
C ILE A 331 7.98 40.12 2.41
N GLY A 332 9.30 39.99 2.55
CA GLY A 332 9.97 38.76 2.99
C GLY A 332 9.51 38.31 4.38
N LEU A 333 9.39 39.24 5.33
CA LEU A 333 8.87 38.96 6.67
C LEU A 333 7.42 38.46 6.63
N VAL A 334 6.55 39.13 5.87
CA VAL A 334 5.14 38.73 5.71
C VAL A 334 5.05 37.35 5.03
N SER A 335 5.83 37.11 3.97
CA SER A 335 5.89 35.82 3.29
C SER A 335 6.38 34.69 4.20
N CYS A 336 7.32 34.98 5.11
CA CYS A 336 7.78 34.03 6.13
C CYS A 336 6.65 33.64 7.10
N LEU A 337 5.86 34.61 7.57
CA LEU A 337 4.69 34.34 8.40
C LEU A 337 3.66 33.45 7.67
N PHE A 338 3.34 33.77 6.42
CA PHE A 338 2.48 32.90 5.59
C PHE A 338 3.10 31.53 5.36
N ARG A 339 4.44 31.41 5.29
CA ARG A 339 5.14 30.12 5.18
C ARG A 339 4.93 29.25 6.42
N ILE A 340 4.99 29.84 7.61
CA ILE A 340 4.73 29.12 8.85
C ILE A 340 3.26 28.72 8.93
N LEU A 341 2.34 29.66 8.66
CA LEU A 341 0.90 29.40 8.73
C LEU A 341 0.46 28.26 7.79
N LYS A 342 0.88 28.30 6.51
CA LYS A 342 0.54 27.23 5.55
C LYS A 342 1.16 25.89 5.95
N SER A 343 2.35 25.88 6.55
CA SER A 343 2.99 24.66 7.05
C SER A 343 2.26 24.07 8.25
N MET A 344 1.73 24.90 9.16
CA MET A 344 0.94 24.43 10.30
C MET A 344 -0.37 23.81 9.84
N ILE A 345 -1.07 24.46 8.92
CA ILE A 345 -2.35 23.97 8.38
C ILE A 345 -2.15 22.64 7.65
N LEU A 346 -1.21 22.59 6.70
CA LEU A 346 -0.92 21.37 5.95
C LEU A 346 -0.39 20.26 6.86
N GLY A 347 0.51 20.59 7.79
CA GLY A 347 1.02 19.66 8.79
C GLY A 347 -0.12 19.01 9.56
N SER A 348 -1.01 19.80 10.16
CA SER A 348 -2.12 19.26 10.96
C SER A 348 -3.09 18.40 10.16
N LEU A 349 -3.38 18.74 8.89
CA LEU A 349 -4.30 17.97 8.04
C LEU A 349 -3.68 16.65 7.58
N LEU A 350 -2.35 16.58 7.48
CA LEU A 350 -1.64 15.41 6.96
C LEU A 350 -1.19 14.42 8.05
N ILE A 351 -1.20 14.79 9.34
CA ILE A 351 -0.83 13.89 10.46
C ILE A 351 -1.59 12.53 10.44
N PRO A 352 -2.91 12.45 10.17
CA PRO A 352 -3.61 11.17 10.15
C PRO A 352 -3.21 10.25 9.00
N ARG A 353 -2.57 10.79 7.95
CA ARG A 353 -2.10 10.03 6.80
C ARG A 353 -0.68 9.53 7.04
N LEU A 354 -0.45 8.25 6.80
CA LEU A 354 0.85 7.58 6.97
C LEU A 354 1.60 7.43 5.65
N ASP A 355 0.88 7.58 4.55
CA ASP A 355 1.35 7.60 3.17
C ASP A 355 2.21 8.83 2.84
N LEU A 356 2.16 9.87 3.68
CA LEU A 356 2.90 11.11 3.50
C LEU A 356 3.62 11.47 4.80
N SER A 357 4.92 11.74 4.71
CA SER A 357 5.65 12.30 5.84
C SER A 357 5.38 13.80 6.00
N VAL A 358 5.15 14.25 7.23
CA VAL A 358 5.04 15.67 7.59
C VAL A 358 6.42 16.36 7.53
N LEU A 359 7.50 15.59 7.62
CA LEU A 359 8.87 16.07 7.64
C LEU A 359 9.41 16.33 6.22
N PRO A 360 10.35 17.28 6.06
CA PRO A 360 11.01 17.53 4.78
C PRO A 360 11.78 16.29 4.32
N ARG A 361 11.98 16.15 3.00
CA ARG A 361 12.53 14.94 2.34
C ARG A 361 13.78 14.36 3.02
N LYS A 362 14.73 15.20 3.44
CA LYS A 362 15.97 14.76 4.11
C LYS A 362 15.75 14.14 5.49
N PHE A 363 14.65 14.48 6.16
CA PHE A 363 14.31 14.06 7.51
C PHE A 363 13.12 13.08 7.57
N GLN A 364 12.66 12.56 6.42
CA GLN A 364 11.55 11.59 6.36
C GLN A 364 11.83 10.31 7.16
N ARG A 365 13.11 9.94 7.32
CA ARG A 365 13.52 8.78 8.13
C ARG A 365 13.20 8.94 9.63
N PHE A 366 13.12 10.17 10.12
CA PHE A 366 12.76 10.44 11.51
C PHE A 366 11.25 10.40 11.75
N ASP A 367 10.46 10.18 10.70
CA ASP A 367 9.03 9.94 10.80
C ASP A 367 8.77 8.44 11.01
N PRO A 368 8.40 8.01 12.23
CA PRO A 368 8.15 6.58 12.50
C PRO A 368 6.91 6.08 11.75
N GLY A 369 5.94 6.94 11.44
CA GLY A 369 4.72 6.56 10.73
C GLY A 369 5.01 6.25 9.26
N PHE A 370 5.71 7.17 8.59
CA PHE A 370 6.13 6.99 7.20
C PHE A 370 7.16 5.87 7.02
N HIS A 371 8.14 5.75 7.92
CA HIS A 371 9.12 4.66 7.88
C HIS A 371 8.46 3.29 7.98
N ALA A 372 7.51 3.14 8.92
CA ALA A 372 6.75 1.91 9.05
C ALA A 372 5.97 1.64 7.75
N PHE A 373 5.28 2.64 7.18
CA PHE A 373 4.52 2.48 5.93
C PHE A 373 5.38 1.97 4.77
N CYS A 374 6.57 2.56 4.56
CA CYS A 374 7.52 2.10 3.56
C CYS A 374 7.95 0.65 3.80
N GLY A 375 8.25 0.28 5.05
CA GLY A 375 8.59 -1.10 5.41
C GLY A 375 7.49 -2.10 5.07
N PHE A 376 6.23 -1.77 5.38
CA PHE A 376 5.09 -2.64 5.01
C PHE A 376 4.91 -2.78 3.51
N MET A 377 5.01 -1.69 2.75
CA MET A 377 4.90 -1.74 1.29
C MET A 377 6.01 -2.60 0.66
N HIS A 378 7.24 -2.53 1.20
CA HIS A 378 8.35 -3.35 0.76
C HIS A 378 8.06 -4.85 0.97
N VAL A 379 7.61 -5.21 2.17
CA VAL A 379 7.30 -6.60 2.53
C VAL A 379 6.10 -7.14 1.75
N GLU A 380 5.04 -6.34 1.53
CA GLU A 380 3.91 -6.72 0.68
C GLU A 380 4.39 -6.98 -0.76
N SER A 381 5.24 -6.11 -1.30
CA SER A 381 5.81 -6.27 -2.65
C SER A 381 6.67 -7.53 -2.76
N ALA A 382 7.56 -7.77 -1.80
CA ALA A 382 8.47 -8.92 -1.81
C ALA A 382 7.72 -10.27 -1.76
N HIS A 383 6.69 -10.39 -0.92
CA HIS A 383 5.96 -11.66 -0.78
C HIS A 383 4.80 -11.84 -1.75
N THR A 384 4.20 -10.75 -2.27
CA THR A 384 2.99 -10.84 -3.12
C THR A 384 3.16 -10.21 -4.50
N HIS A 385 4.38 -10.15 -5.01
CA HIS A 385 4.66 -9.61 -6.33
C HIS A 385 3.81 -10.31 -7.41
N PRO A 386 2.92 -9.59 -8.12
CA PRO A 386 1.90 -10.22 -8.97
C PRO A 386 2.52 -11.02 -10.13
N VAL A 387 3.64 -10.57 -10.69
CA VAL A 387 4.32 -11.28 -11.79
C VAL A 387 4.93 -12.60 -11.31
N ILE A 388 5.53 -12.60 -10.11
CA ILE A 388 6.18 -13.80 -9.56
C ILE A 388 5.11 -14.83 -9.19
N MET A 389 4.01 -14.39 -8.58
CA MET A 389 2.88 -15.27 -8.26
C MET A 389 2.27 -15.92 -9.51
N VAL A 390 2.08 -15.17 -10.61
CA VAL A 390 1.64 -15.76 -11.89
C VAL A 390 2.68 -16.72 -12.45
N PHE A 391 3.96 -16.38 -12.40
CA PHE A 391 5.04 -17.24 -12.87
C PHE A 391 5.09 -18.58 -12.13
N ILE A 392 5.03 -18.55 -10.79
CA ILE A 392 4.97 -19.76 -9.96
C ILE A 392 3.71 -20.57 -10.26
N SER A 393 2.56 -19.90 -10.43
CA SER A 393 1.30 -20.59 -10.78
C SER A 393 1.37 -21.31 -12.12
N ILE A 394 2.04 -20.70 -13.13
CA ILE A 394 2.28 -21.33 -14.43
C ILE A 394 3.26 -22.51 -14.30
N LEU A 395 4.34 -22.36 -13.53
CA LEU A 395 5.28 -23.46 -13.26
C LEU A 395 4.60 -24.65 -12.57
N GLN A 396 3.73 -24.36 -11.60
CA GLN A 396 2.96 -25.38 -10.91
C GLN A 396 2.04 -26.12 -11.88
N ALA A 397 1.36 -25.39 -12.78
CA ALA A 397 0.54 -25.99 -13.84
C ALA A 397 1.36 -26.93 -14.75
N GLU A 398 2.54 -26.49 -15.21
CA GLU A 398 3.41 -27.32 -16.05
C GLU A 398 3.99 -28.55 -15.33
N SER A 399 4.32 -28.41 -14.03
CA SER A 399 4.79 -29.53 -13.21
C SER A 399 3.70 -30.60 -13.08
N PHE A 400 2.45 -30.18 -12.86
CA PHE A 400 1.30 -31.08 -12.78
C PHE A 400 1.05 -31.81 -14.10
N ASN A 401 1.14 -31.09 -15.23
CA ASN A 401 1.03 -31.68 -16.57
C ASN A 401 2.10 -32.75 -16.82
N THR A 402 3.33 -32.48 -16.37
CA THR A 402 4.45 -33.42 -16.50
C THR A 402 4.25 -34.67 -15.64
N LEU A 403 3.72 -34.51 -14.42
CA LEU A 403 3.39 -35.63 -13.54
C LEU A 403 2.26 -36.49 -14.10
N LYS A 404 1.19 -35.88 -14.62
CA LYS A 404 0.07 -36.59 -15.28
C LYS A 404 0.55 -37.38 -16.50
N ALA A 405 1.35 -36.74 -17.38
CA ALA A 405 1.92 -37.39 -18.55
C ALA A 405 2.90 -38.53 -18.21
N ASN A 406 3.53 -38.52 -17.03
CA ASN A 406 4.36 -39.62 -16.55
C ASN A 406 3.53 -40.72 -15.87
N SER A 407 2.43 -40.39 -15.19
CA SER A 407 1.50 -41.35 -14.59
C SER A 407 0.71 -42.13 -15.62
N GLU A 408 0.41 -41.54 -16.78
CA GLU A 408 -0.27 -42.19 -17.91
C GLU A 408 0.65 -43.11 -18.74
N LYS A 409 1.95 -43.19 -18.42
CA LYS A 409 2.84 -44.18 -19.05
C LYS A 409 2.49 -45.58 -18.52
N PRO A 410 2.12 -46.55 -19.38
CA PRO A 410 1.78 -47.88 -18.91
C PRO A 410 3.00 -48.51 -18.24
N SER A 411 2.79 -49.03 -17.03
CA SER A 411 3.80 -49.81 -16.30
C SER A 411 4.34 -50.94 -17.17
N LEU A 412 5.65 -51.19 -17.05
CA LEU A 412 6.47 -52.14 -17.82
C LEU A 412 5.89 -53.58 -17.92
N LYS A 413 4.82 -53.92 -17.18
CA LYS A 413 4.18 -55.23 -17.20
C LYS A 413 3.33 -55.51 -18.45
N SER A 414 3.03 -54.52 -19.31
CA SER A 414 2.35 -54.77 -20.60
C SER A 414 3.29 -54.89 -21.82
N MET A 415 4.62 -54.88 -21.60
CA MET A 415 5.62 -54.79 -22.68
C MET A 415 6.02 -56.10 -23.36
N MET A 416 5.48 -57.27 -22.97
CA MET A 416 5.95 -58.55 -23.54
C MET A 416 5.38 -58.89 -24.94
N GLY A 417 4.70 -57.96 -25.63
CA GLY A 417 3.98 -58.27 -26.87
C GLY A 417 4.17 -57.36 -28.09
N LYS A 418 4.95 -56.27 -28.06
CA LYS A 418 5.07 -55.34 -29.21
C LYS A 418 6.46 -54.73 -29.36
N GLY A 419 7.38 -55.47 -30.01
CA GLY A 419 8.75 -55.01 -30.29
C GLY A 419 8.88 -53.91 -31.35
N ILE A 420 7.85 -53.63 -32.16
CA ILE A 420 7.89 -52.62 -33.23
C ILE A 420 7.28 -51.27 -32.77
N ALA A 421 6.31 -51.29 -31.86
CA ALA A 421 5.62 -50.07 -31.39
C ALA A 421 6.42 -49.26 -30.36
N THR A 422 7.32 -49.90 -29.61
CA THR A 422 8.16 -49.27 -28.58
C THR A 422 9.26 -48.39 -29.17
N VAL A 423 9.78 -48.76 -30.35
CA VAL A 423 10.81 -48.02 -31.07
C VAL A 423 10.23 -46.73 -31.66
N ASN A 424 9.08 -46.79 -32.33
CA ASN A 424 8.42 -45.58 -32.86
C ASN A 424 8.00 -44.60 -31.75
N GLY A 425 7.51 -45.10 -30.61
CA GLY A 425 7.15 -44.26 -29.47
C GLY A 425 8.34 -43.53 -28.82
N THR A 426 9.55 -44.11 -28.84
CA THR A 426 10.77 -43.46 -28.33
C THR A 426 11.28 -42.39 -29.30
N TYR A 427 11.24 -42.65 -30.62
CA TYR A 427 11.56 -41.64 -31.64
C TYR A 427 10.61 -40.44 -31.59
N ASP A 428 9.31 -40.66 -31.52
CA ASP A 428 8.29 -39.60 -31.44
C ASP A 428 8.44 -38.74 -30.17
N MET A 429 8.76 -39.37 -29.03
CA MET A 429 8.97 -38.66 -27.78
C MET A 429 10.27 -37.81 -27.81
N VAL A 430 11.35 -38.31 -28.43
CA VAL A 430 12.60 -37.57 -28.63
C VAL A 430 12.41 -36.42 -29.62
N GLN A 431 11.64 -36.63 -30.70
CA GLN A 431 11.34 -35.62 -31.71
C GLN A 431 10.42 -34.51 -31.16
N SER A 432 9.42 -34.85 -30.33
CA SER A 432 8.60 -33.89 -29.59
C SER A 432 9.44 -33.00 -28.65
N LYS A 433 10.43 -33.58 -27.96
CA LYS A 433 11.36 -32.82 -27.12
C LYS A 433 12.28 -31.91 -27.94
N ARG A 434 12.82 -32.39 -29.07
CA ARG A 434 13.65 -31.59 -29.99
C ARG A 434 12.85 -30.45 -30.64
N SER A 435 11.62 -30.70 -31.07
CA SER A 435 10.70 -29.70 -31.64
C SER A 435 10.37 -28.60 -30.63
N ARG A 436 10.11 -28.95 -29.36
CA ARG A 436 9.95 -27.96 -28.28
C ARG A 436 11.21 -27.14 -28.08
N LYS A 437 12.38 -27.76 -27.99
CA LYS A 437 13.67 -27.06 -27.82
C LYS A 437 13.91 -26.05 -28.95
N ALA A 438 13.63 -26.42 -30.19
CA ALA A 438 13.75 -25.51 -31.34
C ALA A 438 12.79 -24.32 -31.22
N ARG A 439 11.52 -24.54 -30.86
CA ARG A 439 10.55 -23.43 -30.64
C ARG A 439 11.01 -22.48 -29.54
N TRP A 440 11.54 -23.00 -28.43
CA TRP A 440 12.09 -22.19 -27.35
C TRP A 440 13.29 -21.35 -27.81
N GLN A 441 14.19 -21.92 -28.62
CA GLN A 441 15.32 -21.19 -29.19
C GLN A 441 14.89 -20.05 -30.11
N TRP A 442 13.86 -20.28 -30.95
CA TRP A 442 13.28 -19.23 -31.79
C TRP A 442 12.60 -18.13 -31.00
N LEU A 443 11.87 -18.46 -29.92
CA LEU A 443 11.26 -17.47 -29.03
C LEU A 443 12.32 -16.62 -28.31
N ILE A 444 13.42 -17.23 -27.88
CA ILE A 444 14.56 -16.50 -27.31
C ILE A 444 15.19 -15.57 -28.35
N ALA A 445 15.42 -16.05 -29.57
CA ALA A 445 15.97 -15.22 -30.65
C ALA A 445 15.04 -14.03 -30.95
N TYR A 446 13.74 -14.27 -31.08
CA TYR A 446 12.73 -13.24 -31.32
C TYR A 446 12.74 -12.16 -30.24
N THR A 447 12.74 -12.57 -28.96
CA THR A 447 12.77 -11.62 -27.82
C THR A 447 14.05 -10.80 -27.77
N LEU A 448 15.21 -11.41 -28.08
CA LEU A 448 16.50 -10.71 -28.11
C LEU A 448 16.63 -9.75 -29.30
N ILE A 449 16.08 -10.10 -30.46
CA ILE A 449 16.08 -9.22 -31.64
C ILE A 449 15.23 -7.97 -31.36
N GLN A 450 14.10 -8.12 -30.67
CA GLN A 450 13.21 -7.00 -30.34
C GLN A 450 13.71 -6.15 -29.16
N ASN A 451 14.65 -6.65 -28.35
CA ASN A 451 15.17 -5.98 -27.16
C ASN A 451 16.71 -6.06 -27.11
N PRO A 452 17.44 -5.16 -27.80
CA PRO A 452 18.90 -5.26 -27.96
C PRO A 452 19.67 -5.06 -26.65
N THR A 453 19.15 -4.28 -25.70
CA THR A 453 19.78 -4.08 -24.37
C THR A 453 19.85 -5.37 -23.56
N LEU A 454 18.81 -6.21 -23.63
CA LEU A 454 18.78 -7.52 -22.96
C LEU A 454 19.82 -8.50 -23.52
N CYS A 455 20.27 -8.31 -24.76
CA CYS A 455 21.33 -9.14 -25.34
C CYS A 455 22.66 -8.94 -24.60
N LEU A 456 23.00 -7.70 -24.27
CA LEU A 456 24.20 -7.38 -23.51
C LEU A 456 24.12 -7.93 -22.08
N GLU A 457 23.01 -7.66 -21.38
CA GLU A 457 22.79 -8.13 -20.01
C GLU A 457 22.83 -9.67 -19.92
N ARG A 458 22.23 -10.36 -20.88
CA ARG A 458 22.27 -11.83 -20.96
C ARG A 458 23.70 -12.35 -21.13
N LYS A 459 24.52 -11.72 -21.97
CA LYS A 459 25.93 -12.12 -22.15
C LYS A 459 26.71 -11.98 -20.85
N ILE A 460 26.51 -10.88 -20.13
CA ILE A 460 27.14 -10.61 -18.83
C ILE A 460 26.69 -11.65 -17.80
N ALA A 461 25.40 -11.94 -17.70
CA ALA A 461 24.86 -12.92 -16.77
C ALA A 461 25.39 -14.35 -17.05
N LEU A 462 25.48 -14.75 -18.32
CA LEU A 462 26.04 -16.05 -18.71
C LEU A 462 27.54 -16.14 -18.42
N ALA A 463 28.30 -15.05 -18.63
CA ALA A 463 29.71 -15.00 -18.28
C ALA A 463 29.91 -15.14 -16.76
N LYS A 464 29.07 -14.48 -15.96
CA LYS A 464 29.07 -14.61 -14.50
C LYS A 464 28.77 -16.04 -14.06
N GLN A 465 27.71 -16.65 -14.59
CA GLN A 465 27.35 -18.04 -14.28
C GLN A 465 28.47 -19.03 -14.65
N LYS A 466 29.14 -18.81 -15.80
CA LYS A 466 30.28 -19.63 -16.21
C LYS A 466 31.44 -19.50 -15.21
N ASN A 467 31.76 -18.27 -14.79
CA ASN A 467 32.81 -18.04 -13.79
C ASN A 467 32.48 -18.67 -12.44
N GLU A 468 31.24 -18.56 -11.95
CA GLU A 468 30.79 -19.22 -10.71
C GLU A 468 30.88 -20.74 -10.82
N SER A 469 30.49 -21.33 -11.95
CA SER A 469 30.62 -22.79 -12.15
C SER A 469 32.07 -23.27 -12.16
N ILE A 470 33.00 -22.46 -12.70
CA ILE A 470 34.44 -22.75 -12.69
C ILE A 470 35.00 -22.64 -11.27
N ILE A 471 34.59 -21.63 -10.51
CA ILE A 471 34.99 -21.48 -9.10
C ILE A 471 34.49 -22.69 -8.29
N MET A 472 33.24 -23.10 -8.47
CA MET A 472 32.69 -24.27 -7.78
C MET A 472 33.38 -25.58 -8.18
N SER A 473 33.76 -25.77 -9.45
CA SER A 473 34.53 -26.96 -9.85
C SER A 473 35.94 -26.95 -9.25
N VAL A 474 36.61 -25.79 -9.22
CA VAL A 474 37.95 -25.67 -8.61
C VAL A 474 37.90 -25.89 -7.09
N LEU A 475 36.85 -25.42 -6.41
CA LEU A 475 36.64 -25.69 -4.98
C LEU A 475 36.38 -27.18 -4.71
N GLN A 476 35.62 -27.85 -5.58
CA GLN A 476 35.36 -29.28 -5.51
C GLN A 476 36.65 -30.09 -5.72
N ASP A 477 37.45 -29.74 -6.73
CA ASP A 477 38.72 -30.39 -7.04
C ASP A 477 39.75 -30.20 -5.92
N ASN A 478 39.79 -29.01 -5.30
CA ASN A 478 40.65 -28.75 -4.13
C ASN A 478 40.20 -29.52 -2.88
N TYR A 479 38.89 -29.69 -2.66
CA TYR A 479 38.36 -30.50 -1.56
C TYR A 479 38.64 -32.01 -1.74
N GLU A 480 38.66 -32.49 -2.99
CA GLU A 480 39.04 -33.87 -3.31
C GLU A 480 40.55 -34.10 -3.24
N ALA A 481 41.38 -33.08 -3.48
CA ALA A 481 42.84 -33.15 -3.41
C ALA A 481 43.42 -33.06 -1.97
N THR A 482 42.64 -32.59 -0.98
CA THR A 482 43.08 -32.56 0.43
C THR A 482 43.14 -33.97 1.07
N PRO A 483 44.28 -34.37 1.66
CA PRO A 483 44.40 -35.65 2.36
C PRO A 483 43.49 -35.71 3.58
N ALA A 484 43.01 -36.92 3.92
CA ALA A 484 41.89 -37.17 4.83
C ALA A 484 42.05 -36.62 6.26
N GLU A 485 43.25 -36.24 6.68
CA GLU A 485 43.53 -35.73 8.03
C GLU A 485 43.11 -34.27 8.23
N GLU A 486 42.91 -33.48 7.17
CA GLU A 486 42.57 -32.05 7.28
C GLU A 486 41.07 -31.75 7.05
N LYS A 487 40.25 -32.79 6.79
CA LYS A 487 38.82 -32.65 6.46
C LYS A 487 37.91 -32.35 7.67
N ILE A 488 38.44 -32.37 8.89
CA ILE A 488 37.66 -32.21 10.13
C ILE A 488 37.52 -30.73 10.54
N ASP A 489 38.41 -29.84 10.11
CA ASP A 489 38.49 -28.47 10.66
C ASP A 489 37.79 -27.37 9.85
N ILE A 490 37.07 -27.70 8.77
CA ILE A 490 36.39 -26.70 7.92
C ILE A 490 34.87 -26.94 7.89
N GLN A 491 34.23 -26.82 9.07
CA GLN A 491 32.81 -26.51 9.17
C GLN A 491 32.58 -25.51 10.31
N ILE A 492 32.65 -24.20 10.00
CA ILE A 492 31.99 -23.12 10.75
C ILE A 492 31.42 -22.11 9.75
#